data_AF-A0AA41TAG2-F1
#
_entry.id   AF-A0AA41TAG2-F1
#
_cell.length_a   1.000
_cell.length_b   1.000
_cell.length_c   1.000
_cell.angle_alpha   90.00
_cell.angle_beta   90.00
_cell.angle_gamma   90.00
#
_symmetry.space_group_name_H-M   'P 1'
#
loop_
_entity.id
_entity.type
_entity.pdbx_description
1 polymer ?
#
loop_
_entity_poly.entity_id
_entity_poly.type
_entity_poly.pdbx_seq_one_letter_code
_entity_poly.pdbx_strand_id
1 'polypeptide(L)' 'MSLTKEPQALVIPMNAAEEQKLKLERLMKNPDKAVPIPEKMSEWAPRPPPEFVRDVMGSGAGAGSGEFHVYRHLHRREYQ' A
#
# COMPACT_ATOMS: atom_id res chain seq x y z
N MET A 1 5.97 10.42 -31.02
CA MET A 1 7.43 10.27 -31.15
C MET A 1 7.87 9.23 -30.15
N SER A 2 8.23 8.04 -30.63
CA SER A 2 8.59 6.88 -29.81
C SER A 2 9.97 7.08 -29.18
N LEU A 3 10.02 7.17 -27.85
CA LEU A 3 11.26 7.12 -27.07
C LEU A 3 11.89 5.73 -27.22
N THR A 4 12.88 5.61 -28.10
CA THR A 4 13.76 4.44 -28.17
C THR A 4 14.54 4.35 -26.87
N LYS A 5 14.21 3.34 -26.07
CA LYS A 5 14.90 3.06 -24.80
C LYS A 5 16.19 2.31 -25.12
N GLU A 6 17.30 3.03 -25.18
CA GLU A 6 18.65 2.46 -25.30
C GLU A 6 18.86 1.36 -24.23
N PRO A 7 19.50 0.23 -24.55
CA PRO A 7 19.77 -0.83 -23.59
C PRO A 7 20.78 -0.33 -22.54
N GLN A 8 20.28 0.04 -21.36
CA GLN A 8 21.12 0.48 -20.26
C GLN A 8 21.93 -0.71 -19.71
N ALA A 9 23.26 -0.65 -19.77
CA ALA A 9 24.12 -1.64 -19.14
C ALA A 9 23.85 -1.71 -17.63
N LEU A 10 23.73 -2.93 -17.10
CA LEU A 10 23.51 -3.18 -15.68
C LEU A 10 24.81 -2.90 -14.91
N VAL A 11 24.89 -1.72 -14.27
CA VAL A 11 26.02 -1.36 -13.41
C VAL A 11 25.66 -1.70 -11.96
N ILE A 12 26.43 -2.60 -11.34
CA ILE A 12 26.30 -2.95 -9.92
C ILE A 12 27.21 -2.01 -9.13
N PRO A 13 26.67 -1.14 -8.25
CA PRO A 13 27.50 -0.24 -7.45
C PRO A 13 28.35 -1.05 -6.46
N MET A 14 29.64 -0.76 -6.41
CA MET A 14 30.62 -1.37 -5.50
C MET A 14 30.75 -0.56 -4.19
N ASN A 15 30.26 0.68 -4.16
CA ASN A 15 30.34 1.59 -3.02
C ASN A 15 29.07 2.46 -2.92
N ALA A 16 28.78 3.00 -1.73
CA ALA A 16 27.63 3.88 -1.46
C ALA A 16 27.61 5.12 -2.38
N ALA A 17 28.79 5.66 -2.71
CA ALA A 17 28.91 6.80 -3.62
C ALA A 17 28.44 6.50 -5.05
N GLU A 18 28.70 5.28 -5.54
CA GLU A 18 28.28 4.86 -6.89
C GLU A 18 26.77 4.65 -6.96
N GLU A 19 26.17 4.13 -5.88
CA GLU A 19 24.71 3.99 -5.77
C GLU A 19 24.01 5.35 -5.83
N GLN A 20 24.53 6.35 -5.11
CA GLN A 20 24.02 7.71 -5.14
C GLN A 20 24.17 8.35 -6.52
N LYS A 21 25.32 8.17 -7.18
CA LYS A 21 25.57 8.65 -8.55
C LYS A 21 24.54 8.08 -9.54
N LEU A 22 24.27 6.78 -9.47
CA LEU A 22 23.30 6.13 -10.36
C LEU A 22 21.86 6.65 -10.14
N LYS A 23 21.46 6.87 -8.87
CA LYS A 23 20.17 7.48 -8.53
C LYS A 23 20.08 8.92 -9.05
N LEU A 24 21.15 9.70 -8.92
CA LEU A 24 21.22 11.08 -9.40
C LEU A 24 21.12 11.15 -10.93
N GLU A 25 21.88 10.34 -11.65
CA GLU A 25 21.80 10.25 -13.12
C GLU A 25 20.38 9.89 -13.59
N ARG A 26 19.69 9.01 -12.86
CA ARG A 26 18.30 8.64 -13.17
C ARG A 26 17.32 9.79 -12.96
N LEU A 27 17.53 10.62 -11.93
CA LEU A 27 16.70 11.80 -11.66
C LEU A 27 16.96 12.90 -12.70
N MET A 28 18.23 13.12 -13.06
CA MET A 28 18.65 14.17 -14.01
C MET A 28 18.28 13.87 -15.47
N LYS A 29 17.92 12.62 -15.82
CA LYS A 29 17.45 12.28 -17.17
C LYS A 29 16.17 13.02 -17.57
N ASN A 30 15.33 13.43 -16.62
CA ASN A 30 14.11 14.20 -16.87
C ASN A 30 13.91 15.24 -15.76
N PRO A 31 14.60 16.39 -15.83
CA PRO A 31 14.58 17.39 -14.75
C PRO A 31 13.22 18.09 -14.60
N ASP A 32 12.42 18.17 -15.66
CA ASP A 32 11.10 18.81 -15.64
C ASP A 32 10.02 17.97 -14.94
N LYS A 33 10.30 16.69 -14.66
CA LYS A 33 9.34 15.79 -14.03
C LYS A 33 9.44 15.91 -12.50
N ALA A 34 8.34 16.33 -11.87
CA ALA A 34 8.23 16.32 -10.41
C ALA A 34 8.52 14.93 -9.83
N VAL A 35 9.46 14.87 -8.88
CA VAL A 35 9.84 13.65 -8.19
C VAL A 35 8.91 13.46 -6.99
N PRO A 36 8.26 12.29 -6.82
CA PRO A 36 7.45 12.03 -5.64
C PRO A 36 8.38 11.91 -4.42
N ILE A 37 8.32 12.91 -3.54
CA ILE A 37 8.96 12.85 -2.23
C ILE A 37 8.03 12.05 -1.32
N PRO A 38 8.49 10.96 -0.67
CA PRO A 38 7.67 10.23 0.27
C PRO A 38 7.19 11.14 1.39
N GLU A 39 5.88 11.32 1.51
CA GLU A 39 5.27 11.98 2.66
C GLU A 39 5.38 11.11 3.92
N LYS A 40 5.09 11.70 5.10
CA LYS A 40 5.10 10.95 6.36
C LYS A 40 4.24 9.69 6.19
N MET A 41 4.84 8.53 6.42
CA MET A 41 4.11 7.27 6.43
C MET A 41 2.99 7.37 7.48
N SER A 42 1.75 7.11 7.07
CA SER A 42 0.66 7.00 8.02
C SER A 42 1.01 5.93 9.04
N GLU A 43 0.91 6.27 10.31
CA GLU A 43 0.94 5.28 11.38
C GLU A 43 -0.22 4.32 11.16
N TRP A 44 0.01 3.04 11.44
CA TRP A 44 -1.05 2.05 11.35
C TRP A 44 -2.07 2.36 12.45
N ALA A 45 -3.33 2.45 12.06
CA ALA A 45 -4.45 2.60 12.96
C ALA A 45 -5.51 1.54 12.62
N PRO A 46 -6.19 0.97 13.62
CA PRO A 46 -7.33 0.09 13.37
C PRO A 46 -8.38 0.86 12.58
N ARG A 47 -9.03 0.16 11.64
CA ARG A 47 -10.08 0.77 10.82
C ARG A 47 -11.26 1.13 11.73
N PRO A 48 -11.84 2.34 11.60
CA PRO A 48 -13.00 2.71 12.39
C PRO A 48 -14.17 1.76 12.08
N PRO A 49 -15.02 1.46 13.08
CA PRO A 49 -16.22 0.66 12.87
C PRO A 49 -17.19 1.37 11.91
N PRO A 50 -17.98 0.63 11.11
CA PRO A 50 -19.05 1.23 10.32
C PRO A 50 -20.11 1.89 11.22
N GLU A 51 -20.60 3.06 10.83
CA GLU A 51 -21.66 3.79 11.55
C GLU A 51 -22.97 2.98 11.64
N PHE A 52 -23.32 2.27 10.57
CA PHE A 52 -24.53 1.46 10.51
C PHE A 52 -24.26 0.12 9.81
N VAL A 53 -24.73 -0.96 10.44
CA VAL A 53 -24.82 -2.29 9.81
C VAL A 53 -26.23 -2.44 9.25
N ARG A 54 -26.34 -2.58 7.93
CA ARG A 54 -27.65 -2.60 7.23
C ARG A 54 -28.32 -3.98 7.26
N ASP A 55 -27.52 -5.03 7.38
CA ASP A 55 -27.96 -6.40 7.15
C ASP A 55 -28.13 -7.17 8.47
N VAL A 56 -28.61 -6.49 9.52
CA VAL A 56 -28.82 -7.10 10.84
C VAL A 56 -30.05 -8.00 10.82
N MET A 57 -29.86 -9.28 11.13
CA MET A 57 -30.96 -10.22 11.30
C MET A 57 -31.70 -9.95 12.62
N GLY A 58 -33.00 -10.23 12.66
CA GLY A 58 -33.83 -9.97 13.84
C GLY A 58 -33.33 -10.70 15.10
N SER A 59 -33.59 -10.13 16.28
CA SER A 59 -33.01 -10.59 17.55
C SER A 59 -33.41 -12.01 17.98
N GLY A 60 -34.52 -12.54 17.45
CA GLY A 60 -34.96 -13.92 17.69
C GLY A 60 -34.58 -14.90 16.57
N ALA A 61 -33.78 -14.47 15.60
CA ALA A 61 -33.37 -15.32 14.50
C ALA A 61 -32.35 -16.38 14.96
N GLY A 62 -32.42 -17.58 14.37
CA GLY A 62 -31.43 -18.63 14.59
C GLY A 62 -30.10 -18.33 13.92
N ALA A 63 -29.08 -19.12 14.25
CA ALA A 63 -27.76 -18.98 13.63
C ALA A 63 -27.79 -19.40 12.15
N GLY A 64 -27.51 -18.45 11.26
CA GLY A 64 -27.31 -18.72 9.83
C GLY A 64 -25.91 -19.28 9.54
N SER A 65 -25.72 -19.82 8.34
CA SER A 65 -24.41 -20.34 7.89
C SER A 65 -23.31 -19.27 7.84
N GLY A 66 -23.68 -17.99 7.72
CA GLY A 66 -22.75 -16.86 7.72
C GLY A 66 -22.35 -16.35 9.11
N GLU A 67 -23.10 -16.69 10.17
CA GLU A 67 -22.94 -16.06 11.50
C GLU A 67 -21.57 -16.36 12.11
N PHE A 68 -21.05 -17.57 11.90
CA PHE A 68 -19.70 -17.94 12.30
C PHE A 68 -18.63 -17.04 11.63
N HIS A 69 -18.80 -16.76 10.35
CA HIS A 69 -17.86 -15.91 9.62
C HIS A 69 -17.96 -14.46 10.10
N VAL A 70 -19.15 -13.94 10.37
CA VAL A 70 -19.34 -12.58 10.92
C VAL A 70 -18.60 -12.44 12.25
N TYR A 71 -18.85 -13.36 13.20
CA TYR A 71 -18.15 -13.39 14.48
C TYR A 71 -16.62 -13.49 14.32
N ARG A 72 -16.14 -14.38 13.45
CA ARG A 72 -14.70 -14.54 13.19
C ARG A 72 -14.04 -13.24 12.72
N HIS A 73 -14.69 -12.49 11.84
CA HIS A 73 -14.14 -11.21 11.37
C HIS A 73 -14.20 -10.12 12.43
N LEU A 74 -15.27 -10.06 13.22
CA LEU A 74 -15.40 -9.11 14.34
C LEU A 74 -14.32 -9.38 15.40
N HIS A 75 -14.18 -10.64 15.84
CA HIS A 75 -13.14 -11.03 16.79
C HIS A 75 -11.74 -10.71 16.25
N ARG A 76 -11.47 -10.95 14.96
CA ARG A 76 -10.18 -10.56 14.38
C ARG A 76 -9.97 -9.04 14.37
N ARG A 77 -11.04 -8.24 14.23
CA ARG A 77 -10.96 -6.77 14.23
C ARG A 77 -10.69 -6.22 15.63
N GLU A 78 -11.34 -6.75 16.66
CA GLU A 78 -11.22 -6.25 18.04
C GLU A 78 -9.85 -6.59 18.69
N TYR A 79 -9.21 -7.68 18.25
CA TYR A 79 -7.91 -8.13 18.76
C TYR A 79 -6.72 -7.67 17.89
N GLN A 80 -6.96 -6.80 16.91
CA GLN A 80 -5.93 -6.12 16.11
C GLN A 80 -5.53 -4.81 16.78
#